data_AF-A0A269PGZ0-F1
#
_entry.id   AF-A0A269PGZ0-F1
#
_cell.length_a   1.000
_cell.length_b   1.000
_cell.length_c   1.000
_cell.angle_alpha   90.00
_cell.angle_beta   90.00
_cell.angle_gamma   90.00
#
_symmetry.space_group_name_H-M   'P 1'
#
loop_
_entity.id
_entity.type
_entity.pdbx_description
1 polymer ?
#
loop_
_entity_poly.entity_id
_entity_poly.type
_entity_poly.pdbx_seq_one_letter_code
_entity_poly.pdbx_strand_id
1 'polypeptide(L)'
;MKLNSDLLAGVATRGDLGPAAANRSDWIVWAITDIDAVSEQMLIDAPLFLSPKHATPERLSTSTVLLGVPLGEIAGAELADVDPRHPGDASVAPSAALSLKDVAVIAGADRATVKRAKDLLGADRIQFHTTPELFPET
;
A
#
# COMPACT_ATOMS: atom_id res chain seq x y z
N MET A 1 -14.64 -1.57 -5.09
CA MET A 1 -13.91 -2.27 -4.02
C MET A 1 -13.89 -1.39 -2.78
N LYS A 2 -13.85 -1.96 -1.57
CA LYS A 2 -13.71 -1.21 -0.32
C LYS A 2 -12.32 -1.48 0.25
N LEU A 3 -11.67 -0.46 0.81
CA LEU A 3 -10.44 -0.62 1.60
C LEU A 3 -10.86 -0.66 3.07
N ASN A 4 -10.44 -1.69 3.80
CA ASN A 4 -10.62 -1.78 5.24
C ASN A 4 -9.23 -1.76 5.90
N SER A 5 -9.05 -0.98 6.94
CA SER A 5 -7.74 -0.73 7.53
C SER A 5 -7.78 -0.88 9.04
N ASP A 6 -6.77 -1.56 9.59
CA ASP A 6 -6.44 -1.49 11.00
C ASP A 6 -5.47 -0.32 11.19
N LEU A 7 -5.98 0.77 11.77
CA LEU A 7 -5.28 2.05 11.91
C LEU A 7 -4.12 1.97 12.92
N LEU A 8 -4.23 1.09 13.92
CA LEU A 8 -3.18 0.89 14.91
C LEU A 8 -2.03 0.11 14.28
N ALA A 9 -2.35 -0.98 13.57
CA ALA A 9 -1.34 -1.80 12.92
C ALA A 9 -0.79 -1.20 11.62
N GLY A 10 -1.47 -0.20 11.03
CA GLY A 10 -1.08 0.36 9.72
C GLY A 10 -1.22 -0.65 8.58
N VAL A 11 -2.15 -1.60 8.70
CA VAL A 11 -2.39 -2.67 7.71
C VAL A 11 -3.73 -2.43 7.04
N ALA A 12 -3.84 -2.73 5.75
CA ALA A 12 -5.09 -2.65 5.03
C ALA A 12 -5.40 -3.94 4.27
N THR A 13 -6.68 -4.10 3.94
CA THR A 13 -7.21 -5.20 3.16
C THR A 13 -8.15 -4.70 2.08
N ARG A 14 -8.22 -5.46 1.01
CA ARG A 14 -9.28 -5.39 0.02
C ARG A 14 -10.52 -6.11 0.57
N GLY A 15 -11.66 -5.44 0.55
CA GLY A 15 -12.97 -6.03 0.85
C GLY A 15 -13.57 -5.55 2.15
N ASP A 16 -14.49 -6.35 2.70
CA ASP A 16 -15.30 -5.95 3.86
C ASP A 16 -14.70 -6.37 5.20
N LEU A 17 -13.81 -7.36 5.20
CA LEU A 17 -13.16 -7.88 6.40
C LEU A 17 -11.86 -7.12 6.68
N GLY A 18 -11.63 -6.76 7.95
CA GLY A 18 -10.37 -6.15 8.38
C GLY A 18 -9.20 -7.16 8.39
N PRO A 19 -7.94 -6.68 8.57
CA PRO A 19 -6.72 -7.50 8.47
C PRO A 19 -6.72 -8.79 9.28
N ALA A 20 -7.23 -8.76 10.51
CA ALA A 20 -7.27 -9.92 11.40
C ALA A 20 -8.30 -11.00 11.03
N ALA A 21 -9.24 -10.70 10.14
CA ALA A 21 -10.31 -11.61 9.73
C ALA A 21 -10.31 -11.91 8.22
N ALA A 22 -9.59 -11.14 7.42
CA ALA A 22 -9.49 -11.33 5.98
C ALA A 22 -8.58 -12.51 5.62
N ASN A 23 -8.77 -13.06 4.42
CA ASN A 23 -7.77 -13.94 3.81
C ASN A 23 -6.48 -13.15 3.57
N ARG A 24 -5.31 -13.78 3.78
CA ARG A 24 -4.01 -13.13 3.53
C ARG A 24 -3.88 -12.61 2.10
N SER A 25 -4.48 -13.29 1.13
CA SER A 25 -4.50 -12.86 -0.28
C SER A 25 -5.15 -11.50 -0.51
N ASP A 26 -6.01 -11.05 0.42
CA ASP A 26 -6.66 -9.74 0.37
C ASP A 26 -5.89 -8.67 1.15
N TRP A 27 -4.81 -9.01 1.84
CA TRP A 27 -3.94 -8.00 2.48
C TRP A 27 -3.30 -7.11 1.42
N ILE A 28 -3.21 -5.82 1.71
CA ILE A 28 -2.52 -4.86 0.85
C ILE A 28 -1.09 -4.69 1.35
N VAL A 29 -0.13 -4.90 0.46
CA VAL A 29 1.27 -4.54 0.66
C VAL A 29 1.61 -3.30 -0.16
N TRP A 30 2.49 -2.47 0.38
CA TRP A 30 2.68 -1.10 -0.06
C TRP A 30 4.10 -0.86 -0.56
N ALA A 31 4.23 -0.43 -1.81
CA ALA A 31 5.43 0.24 -2.26
C ALA A 31 5.37 1.73 -1.91
N ILE A 32 6.51 2.29 -1.52
CA ILE A 32 6.62 3.68 -1.06
C ILE A 32 7.30 4.48 -2.15
N THR A 33 6.65 5.55 -2.62
CA THR A 33 7.21 6.44 -3.64
C THR A 33 6.92 7.89 -3.33
N ASP A 34 7.78 8.80 -3.79
CA ASP A 34 7.46 10.22 -3.82
C ASP A 34 6.44 10.51 -4.93
N ILE A 35 5.53 11.44 -4.68
CA ILE A 35 4.51 11.88 -5.64
C ILE A 35 5.12 12.41 -6.95
N ASP A 36 6.31 13.01 -6.90
CA ASP A 36 6.99 13.54 -8.08
C ASP A 36 7.55 12.43 -8.98
N ALA A 37 7.72 11.21 -8.43
CA ALA A 37 8.18 10.03 -9.18
C ALA A 37 7.03 9.19 -9.76
N VAL A 38 5.77 9.51 -9.43
CA VAL A 38 4.60 8.77 -9.91
C VAL A 38 4.42 8.98 -11.41
N SER A 39 4.34 7.87 -12.15
CA SER A 39 4.15 7.86 -13.60
C SER A 39 3.47 6.57 -14.04
N GLU A 40 2.71 6.60 -15.14
CA GLU A 40 2.10 5.41 -15.75
C GLU A 40 3.12 4.33 -16.14
N GLN A 41 4.35 4.74 -16.41
CA GLN A 41 5.45 3.87 -16.87
C GLN A 41 6.33 3.35 -15.73
N MET A 42 6.02 3.73 -14.48
CA MET A 42 6.85 3.35 -13.35
C MET A 42 6.83 1.83 -13.13
N LEU A 43 7.98 1.31 -12.69
CA LEU A 43 8.14 -0.06 -12.23
C LEU A 43 8.33 -0.07 -10.72
N ILE A 44 7.84 -1.12 -10.08
CA ILE A 44 7.95 -1.38 -8.65
C ILE A 44 8.83 -2.61 -8.50
N ASP A 45 10.11 -2.38 -8.20
CA ASP A 45 11.16 -3.40 -8.01
C ASP A 45 11.71 -3.42 -6.58
N ALA A 46 11.12 -2.61 -5.69
CA ALA A 46 11.45 -2.56 -4.27
C ALA A 46 10.54 -3.48 -3.44
N PRO A 47 10.95 -3.82 -2.20
CA PRO A 47 10.08 -4.52 -1.26
C PRO A 47 8.77 -3.76 -1.02
N LEU A 48 7.66 -4.50 -0.96
CA LEU A 48 6.36 -3.98 -0.56
C LEU A 48 6.10 -4.36 0.91
N PHE A 49 5.84 -3.36 1.74
CA PHE A 49 5.67 -3.54 3.18
C PHE A 49 4.20 -3.76 3.53
N LEU A 50 3.92 -4.67 4.45
CA LEU A 50 2.56 -4.83 4.99
C LEU A 50 2.13 -3.60 5.80
N SER A 51 3.08 -2.97 6.51
CA SER A 51 2.85 -1.75 7.29
C SER A 51 4.04 -0.78 7.16
N PRO A 52 4.04 0.10 6.14
CA PRO A 52 5.07 1.14 5.96
C PRO A 52 5.30 2.00 7.21
N LYS A 53 4.22 2.28 7.97
CA LYS A 53 4.25 3.05 9.21
C LYS A 53 5.20 2.48 10.25
N HIS A 54 5.30 1.15 10.32
CA HIS A 54 6.16 0.46 11.29
C HIS A 54 7.49 0.06 10.68
N ALA A 55 7.49 -0.36 9.42
CA ALA A 55 8.69 -0.86 8.75
C ALA A 55 9.67 0.26 8.40
N THR A 56 9.18 1.39 7.90
CA THR A 56 10.01 2.49 7.39
C THR A 56 9.34 3.86 7.62
N PRO A 57 9.03 4.23 8.88
CA PRO A 57 8.37 5.51 9.19
C PRO A 57 9.14 6.73 8.65
N GLU A 58 10.47 6.66 8.62
CA GLU A 58 11.35 7.72 8.14
C GLU A 58 11.20 8.03 6.65
N ARG A 59 10.61 7.10 5.88
CA ARG A 59 10.33 7.27 4.45
C ARG A 59 8.96 7.88 4.17
N LEU A 60 8.17 8.13 5.20
CA LEU A 60 6.79 8.58 5.06
C LEU A 60 6.68 10.07 5.36
N SER A 61 6.33 10.84 4.34
CA SER A 61 6.12 12.29 4.39
C SER A 61 4.80 12.68 3.72
N THR A 62 4.45 13.97 3.78
CA THR A 62 3.28 14.51 3.05
C THR A 62 3.45 14.45 1.53
N SER A 63 4.67 14.37 1.00
CA SER A 63 4.94 14.16 -0.44
C SER A 63 4.92 12.69 -0.85
N THR A 64 4.76 11.77 0.11
CA THR A 64 4.81 10.34 -0.17
C THR A 64 3.43 9.79 -0.54
N VAL A 65 3.41 8.86 -1.51
CA VAL A 65 2.26 8.00 -1.78
C VAL A 65 2.63 6.53 -1.61
N LEU A 66 1.64 5.76 -1.16
CA LEU A 66 1.71 4.32 -1.00
C LEU A 66 0.97 3.65 -2.16
N LEU A 67 1.68 2.82 -2.91
CA LEU A 67 1.12 2.02 -4.01
C LEU A 67 0.78 0.63 -3.48
N GLY A 68 -0.52 0.38 -3.31
CA GLY A 68 -1.07 -0.81 -2.70
C GLY A 68 -1.37 -1.91 -3.72
N VAL A 69 -0.77 -3.08 -3.50
CA VAL A 69 -0.98 -4.29 -4.28
C VAL A 69 -1.59 -5.37 -3.37
N PRO A 70 -2.68 -6.05 -3.76
CA PRO A 70 -3.16 -7.21 -3.03
C PRO A 70 -2.12 -8.33 -3.02
N LEU A 71 -1.80 -8.87 -1.85
CA LEU A 71 -0.76 -9.89 -1.67
C LEU A 71 -0.98 -11.10 -2.59
N GLY A 72 -2.23 -11.52 -2.77
CA GLY A 72 -2.59 -12.65 -3.63
C GLY A 72 -2.39 -12.41 -5.13
N GLU A 73 -2.15 -11.16 -5.56
CA GLU A 73 -1.85 -10.81 -6.95
C GLU A 73 -0.34 -10.82 -7.24
N ILE A 74 0.50 -10.97 -6.21
CA ILE A 74 1.95 -11.05 -6.35
C ILE A 74 2.36 -12.53 -6.40
N ALA A 75 2.88 -12.96 -7.54
CA ALA A 75 3.26 -14.35 -7.75
C ALA A 75 4.32 -14.82 -6.73
N GLY A 76 3.95 -15.82 -5.93
CA GLY A 76 4.82 -16.44 -4.93
C GLY A 76 5.02 -15.62 -3.66
N ALA A 77 4.30 -14.50 -3.48
CA ALA A 77 4.38 -13.72 -2.25
C ALA A 77 3.57 -14.38 -1.12
N GLU A 78 4.19 -14.53 0.05
CA GLU A 78 3.57 -15.11 1.22
C GLU A 78 4.06 -14.44 2.50
N LEU A 79 3.16 -14.29 3.47
CA LEU A 79 3.42 -13.77 4.83
C LEU A 79 2.82 -14.73 5.86
N ALA A 80 3.25 -16.01 5.81
CA ALA A 80 2.63 -17.12 6.53
C ALA A 80 2.57 -16.91 8.04
N ASP A 81 3.66 -16.39 8.63
CA ASP A 81 3.84 -16.27 10.08
C ASP A 81 3.58 -14.86 10.62
N VAL A 82 3.06 -13.96 9.79
CA VAL A 82 2.79 -12.58 10.21
C VAL A 82 1.44 -12.48 10.91
N ASP A 83 1.45 -11.93 12.12
CA ASP A 83 0.24 -11.44 12.79
C ASP A 83 -0.07 -10.03 12.26
N PRO A 84 -1.20 -9.81 11.57
CA PRO A 84 -1.54 -8.49 11.02
C PRO A 84 -1.80 -7.43 12.10
N ARG A 85 -1.95 -7.81 13.38
CA ARG A 85 -2.03 -6.84 14.49
C ARG A 85 -0.66 -6.33 14.94
N HIS A 86 0.41 -7.06 14.61
CA HIS A 86 1.79 -6.74 14.96
C HIS A 86 2.71 -6.95 13.75
N PRO A 87 2.50 -6.21 12.65
CA PRO A 87 3.13 -6.50 11.37
C PRO A 87 4.65 -6.24 11.35
N GLY A 88 5.18 -5.42 12.25
CA GLY A 88 6.60 -5.10 12.31
C GLY A 88 7.15 -4.58 10.97
N ASP A 89 8.25 -5.15 10.51
CA ASP A 89 8.92 -4.88 9.24
C ASP A 89 8.52 -5.86 8.11
N ALA A 90 7.42 -6.61 8.29
CA ALA A 90 6.96 -7.60 7.33
C ALA A 90 6.82 -7.01 5.92
N SER A 91 7.50 -7.64 4.96
CA SER A 91 7.53 -7.21 3.58
C SER A 91 7.66 -8.40 2.63
N VAL A 92 7.31 -8.16 1.37
CA VAL A 92 7.50 -9.10 0.27
C VAL A 92 8.31 -8.45 -0.83
N ALA A 93 9.26 -9.20 -1.38
CA ALA A 93 9.98 -8.80 -2.59
C ALA A 93 9.36 -9.52 -3.78
N PRO A 94 8.82 -8.81 -4.79
CA PRO A 94 8.22 -9.45 -5.94
C PRO A 94 9.32 -10.13 -6.77
N SER A 95 9.06 -11.33 -7.29
CA SER A 95 10.02 -12.10 -8.09
C SER A 95 10.28 -11.50 -9.49
N ALA A 96 9.40 -10.60 -9.92
CA ALA A 96 9.54 -9.76 -11.11
C ALA A 96 9.02 -8.35 -10.80
N ALA A 97 9.54 -7.34 -11.49
CA ALA A 97 9.08 -5.96 -11.31
C ALA A 97 7.57 -5.85 -11.61
N LEU A 98 6.83 -5.26 -10.67
CA LEU A 98 5.42 -4.95 -10.86
C LEU A 98 5.29 -3.63 -11.61
N SER A 99 4.14 -3.38 -12.24
CA SER A 99 3.83 -2.07 -12.82
C SER A 99 2.54 -1.52 -12.24
N LEU A 100 2.19 -0.30 -12.65
CA LEU A 100 0.99 0.37 -12.17
C LEU A 100 -0.30 -0.43 -12.41
N LYS A 101 -0.33 -1.35 -13.38
CA LYS A 101 -1.48 -2.23 -13.67
C LYS A 101 -1.80 -3.21 -12.53
N ASP A 102 -0.80 -3.50 -11.70
CA ASP A 102 -0.87 -4.43 -10.56
C ASP A 102 -1.27 -3.68 -9.27
N VAL A 103 -1.24 -2.34 -9.29
CA VAL A 103 -1.67 -1.49 -8.18
C VAL A 103 -3.19 -1.38 -8.17
N ALA A 104 -3.79 -1.74 -7.03
CA ALA A 104 -5.24 -1.63 -6.83
C ALA A 104 -5.61 -0.34 -6.09
N VAL A 105 -4.72 0.17 -5.23
CA VAL A 105 -4.97 1.30 -4.34
C VAL A 105 -3.77 2.25 -4.33
N ILE A 106 -4.03 3.55 -4.30
CA ILE A 106 -3.04 4.57 -3.95
C ILE A 106 -3.54 5.32 -2.72
N ALA A 107 -2.69 5.36 -1.69
CA ALA A 107 -2.96 6.06 -0.45
C ALA A 107 -1.94 7.18 -0.21
N GLY A 108 -2.38 8.28 0.40
CA GLY A 108 -1.53 9.39 0.81
C GLY A 108 -1.97 9.97 2.13
N ALA A 109 -1.06 10.71 2.78
CA ALA A 109 -1.31 11.31 4.10
C ALA A 109 -2.39 12.41 4.04
N ASP A 110 -2.44 13.15 2.93
CA ASP A 110 -3.36 14.27 2.76
C ASP A 110 -4.09 14.25 1.42
N ARG A 111 -5.14 15.09 1.33
CA ARG A 111 -6.00 15.18 0.15
C ARG A 111 -5.29 15.77 -1.06
N ALA A 112 -4.35 16.69 -0.86
CA ALA A 112 -3.67 17.37 -1.97
C ALA A 112 -2.76 16.39 -2.72
N THR A 113 -1.99 15.59 -1.99
CA THR A 113 -1.11 14.56 -2.53
C THR A 113 -1.90 13.48 -3.26
N VAL A 114 -2.99 12.98 -2.66
CA VAL A 114 -3.86 11.97 -3.30
C VAL A 114 -4.53 12.52 -4.56
N LYS A 115 -4.99 13.78 -4.53
CA LYS A 115 -5.55 14.43 -5.72
C LYS A 115 -4.52 14.53 -6.84
N ARG A 116 -3.29 14.93 -6.51
CA ARG A 116 -2.19 15.01 -7.50
C ARG A 116 -1.91 13.65 -8.14
N ALA A 117 -1.87 12.56 -7.35
CA ALA A 117 -1.69 11.21 -7.87
C ALA A 117 -2.83 10.81 -8.82
N LYS A 118 -4.07 11.16 -8.46
CA LYS A 118 -5.24 10.89 -9.30
C LYS A 118 -5.19 11.64 -10.63
N ASP A 119 -4.80 12.90 -10.60
CA ASP A 119 -4.70 13.74 -11.80
C ASP A 119 -3.58 13.24 -12.75
N LEU A 120 -2.55 12.55 -12.23
CA LEU A 120 -1.44 11.98 -13.01
C LEU A 120 -1.75 10.64 -13.69
N LEU A 121 -2.56 9.77 -13.08
CA LEU A 121 -2.60 8.34 -13.44
C LEU A 121 -3.87 7.88 -14.16
N GLY A 122 -4.94 8.68 -14.18
CA GLY A 122 -6.22 8.26 -14.76
C GLY A 122 -6.95 7.20 -13.90
N ALA A 123 -8.23 7.43 -13.60
CA ALA A 123 -8.88 6.86 -12.41
C ALA A 123 -9.65 5.54 -12.60
N ASP A 124 -9.56 4.86 -13.74
CA ASP A 124 -10.54 3.80 -14.04
C ASP A 124 -10.32 2.49 -13.28
N ARG A 125 -9.09 2.19 -12.83
CA ARG A 125 -8.76 0.93 -12.15
C ARG A 125 -8.26 1.08 -10.72
N ILE A 126 -7.70 2.24 -10.39
CA ILE A 126 -7.01 2.48 -9.12
C ILE A 126 -7.95 3.22 -8.18
N GLN A 127 -8.06 2.75 -6.94
CA GLN A 127 -8.75 3.48 -5.89
C GLN A 127 -7.81 4.46 -5.21
N PHE A 128 -8.28 5.68 -4.96
CA PHE A 128 -7.50 6.72 -4.30
C PHE A 128 -8.08 6.99 -2.92
N HIS A 129 -7.25 6.90 -1.88
CA HIS A 129 -7.66 7.07 -0.49
C HIS A 129 -6.75 8.07 0.24
N THR A 130 -7.35 9.00 0.97
CA THR A 130 -6.61 9.80 1.96
C THR A 130 -6.68 9.03 3.28
N THR A 131 -5.54 8.54 3.74
CA THR A 131 -5.44 7.65 4.91
C THR A 131 -4.20 8.02 5.73
N PRO A 132 -4.25 9.17 6.45
CA PRO A 132 -3.14 9.62 7.29
C PRO A 132 -2.72 8.59 8.34
N GLU A 133 -3.61 7.67 8.70
CA GLU A 133 -3.37 6.67 9.73
C GLU A 133 -2.35 5.59 9.30
N LEU A 134 -2.12 5.43 7.99
CA LEU A 134 -1.03 4.62 7.42
C LEU A 134 0.34 5.32 7.50
N PHE A 135 0.37 6.57 7.98
CA PHE A 135 1.57 7.36 8.17
C PHE A 135 1.88 7.48 9.67
N PRO A 136 3.13 7.78 10.05
CA PRO A 136 3.49 8.03 11.44
C PRO A 136 2.73 9.26 11.96
N GLU A 137 2.38 9.26 13.25
CA GLU A 137 1.88 10.47 13.90
C GLU A 137 3.03 11.49 13.95
N THR A 138 2.80 12.69 13.40
CA THR A 138 3.72 13.84 13.51
C THR A 138 3.70 14.46 14.89
#